data_AF-A0A4Q3N4V0-F1
#
_entry.id   AF-A0A4Q3N4V0-F1
#
_cell.length_a   1.000
_cell.length_b   1.000
_cell.length_c   1.000
_cell.angle_alpha   90.00
_cell.angle_beta   90.00
_cell.angle_gamma   90.00
#
_symmetry.space_group_name_H-M   'P 1'
#
loop_
_entity.id
_entity.type
_entity.pdbx_description
1 polymer ?
#
loop_
_entity_poly.entity_id
_entity_poly.type
_entity_poly.pdbx_seq_one_letter_code
_entity_poly.pdbx_strand_id
1 'polypeptide(L)'
;MRSGHEPMNRGRERLALAATVLGSSMAFIDGSVVNIALPAMQRELASGSAGLAAMQWVVNAYLLALGSLVLIGGALGDRYGRRRIFLAGIALFTIASAACGLAPNAAALIGARALQGVGAALLVPSSLAIIGAVFSGEARGKAIGTWAAWASITAAAGPVLGGWLVDQWSWRAIFFLNLPLGAITAWLALAAVPDSRDSEAPPQLDWLGAGLVAAGLGALTWGLTLAPERGWGAASVWGALAAGAVLLAAFVVSQAKGRAPMMPLSLFRSRDFTGANLVT
;
A
#
# COMPACT_ATOMS: atom_id res chain seq x y z
N MET A 1 22.68 5.27 -26.28
CA MET A 1 23.78 4.72 -25.47
C MET A 1 23.17 3.77 -24.44
N ARG A 2 23.49 2.47 -24.51
CA ARG A 2 22.94 1.44 -23.62
C ARG A 2 23.62 1.56 -22.25
N SER A 3 22.88 1.98 -21.22
CA SER A 3 23.35 1.84 -19.83
C SER A 3 23.43 0.36 -19.51
N GLY A 4 24.63 -0.20 -19.50
CA GLY A 4 24.88 -1.57 -19.07
C GLY A 4 24.43 -1.73 -17.62
N HIS A 5 23.30 -2.40 -17.41
CA HIS A 5 23.02 -3.02 -16.12
C HIS A 5 24.04 -4.14 -15.96
N GLU A 6 25.06 -3.94 -15.12
CA GLU A 6 25.88 -5.05 -14.67
C GLU A 6 24.94 -6.10 -14.03
N PRO A 7 24.99 -7.36 -14.48
CA PRO A 7 24.11 -8.38 -13.93
C PRO A 7 24.36 -8.53 -12.44
N MET A 8 23.32 -8.33 -11.63
CA MET A 8 23.39 -8.58 -10.19
C MET A 8 23.74 -10.05 -9.94
N ASN A 9 24.52 -10.31 -8.89
CA ASN A 9 24.71 -11.68 -8.42
C ASN A 9 23.33 -12.26 -8.04
N ARG A 10 23.02 -13.48 -8.52
CA ARG A 10 21.78 -14.23 -8.23
C ARG A 10 21.43 -14.26 -6.73
N GLY A 11 22.42 -14.27 -5.84
CA GLY A 11 22.19 -14.18 -4.40
C GLY A 11 21.52 -12.87 -3.97
N ARG A 12 21.95 -11.73 -4.53
CA ARG A 12 21.36 -10.41 -4.25
C ARG A 12 19.97 -10.27 -4.88
N GLU A 13 19.75 -10.83 -6.07
CA GLU A 13 18.42 -10.85 -6.70
C GLU A 13 17.39 -11.57 -5.83
N ARG A 14 17.75 -12.74 -5.28
CA ARG A 14 16.89 -13.51 -4.36
C ARG A 14 16.59 -12.75 -3.06
N LEU A 15 17.59 -12.06 -2.50
CA LEU A 15 17.40 -11.24 -1.30
C LEU A 15 16.51 -10.02 -1.57
N ALA A 16 16.63 -9.38 -2.74
CA ALA A 16 15.76 -8.29 -3.14
C ALA A 16 14.32 -8.78 -3.35
N LEU A 17 14.13 -9.95 -3.96
CA LEU A 17 12.81 -10.59 -4.05
C LEU A 17 12.25 -10.90 -2.66
N ALA A 18 13.06 -11.48 -1.76
CA ALA A 18 12.63 -11.75 -0.39
C ALA A 18 12.22 -10.48 0.35
N ALA A 19 12.99 -9.39 0.23
CA ALA A 19 12.65 -8.10 0.84
C ALA A 19 11.33 -7.54 0.31
N THR A 20 11.13 -7.55 -1.01
CA THR A 20 9.91 -7.01 -1.65
C THR A 20 8.67 -7.85 -1.35
N VAL A 21 8.82 -9.18 -1.32
CA VAL A 21 7.79 -10.12 -0.88
C VAL A 21 7.43 -9.87 0.58
N LEU A 22 8.41 -9.93 1.49
CA LEU A 22 8.17 -9.76 2.93
C LEU A 22 7.53 -8.41 3.25
N GLY A 23 8.06 -7.31 2.69
CA GLY A 23 7.49 -5.98 2.92
C GLY A 23 6.04 -5.88 2.47
N SER A 24 5.70 -6.38 1.29
CA SER A 24 4.33 -6.34 0.78
C SER A 24 3.40 -7.28 1.56
N SER A 25 3.89 -8.48 1.89
CA SER A 25 3.20 -9.45 2.73
C SER A 25 2.83 -8.88 4.10
N MET A 26 3.70 -8.09 4.74
CA MET A 26 3.39 -7.41 5.99
C MET A 26 2.15 -6.52 5.87
N ALA A 27 2.08 -5.69 4.81
CA ALA A 27 0.94 -4.80 4.58
C ALA A 27 -0.37 -5.56 4.34
N PHE A 28 -0.30 -6.72 3.67
CA PHE A 28 -1.49 -7.54 3.41
C PHE A 28 -1.95 -8.36 4.62
N ILE A 29 -1.03 -8.95 5.39
CA ILE A 29 -1.36 -9.61 6.67
C ILE A 29 -2.07 -8.63 7.59
N ASP A 30 -1.47 -7.46 7.76
CA ASP A 30 -1.94 -6.47 8.69
C ASP A 30 -3.33 -5.95 8.28
N GLY A 31 -3.58 -5.75 6.97
CA GLY A 31 -4.90 -5.45 6.45
C GLY A 31 -5.94 -6.55 6.68
N SER A 32 -5.56 -7.83 6.58
CA SER A 32 -6.50 -8.95 6.70
C SER A 32 -6.77 -9.34 8.15
N VAL A 33 -5.72 -9.50 8.96
CA VAL A 33 -5.78 -9.94 10.36
C VAL A 33 -6.62 -9.00 11.23
N VAL A 34 -6.54 -7.68 11.01
CA VAL A 34 -7.23 -6.70 11.85
C VAL A 34 -8.75 -6.94 11.87
N ASN A 35 -9.34 -7.45 10.78
CA ASN A 35 -10.76 -7.79 10.72
C ASN A 35 -11.17 -8.87 11.74
N ILE A 36 -10.29 -9.85 12.00
CA ILE A 36 -10.52 -10.91 12.99
C ILE A 36 -10.41 -10.36 14.42
N ALA A 37 -9.57 -9.36 14.62
CA ALA A 37 -9.32 -8.76 15.92
C ALA A 37 -10.35 -7.68 16.31
N LEU A 38 -11.20 -7.20 15.38
CA LEU A 38 -12.18 -6.14 15.64
C LEU A 38 -13.06 -6.40 16.88
N PRO A 39 -13.62 -7.60 17.10
CA PRO A 39 -14.44 -7.85 18.29
C PRO A 39 -13.64 -7.72 19.60
N ALA A 40 -12.37 -8.12 19.60
CA ALA A 40 -11.49 -7.98 20.76
C ALA A 40 -11.11 -6.52 21.00
N MET A 41 -10.78 -5.77 19.94
CA MET A 41 -10.52 -4.33 20.01
C MET A 41 -11.74 -3.55 20.52
N GLN A 42 -12.95 -3.93 20.09
CA GLN A 42 -14.19 -3.30 20.54
C GLN A 42 -14.38 -3.45 22.06
N ARG A 43 -14.20 -4.67 22.58
CA ARG A 43 -14.36 -4.95 24.01
C ARG A 43 -13.40 -4.14 24.88
N GLU A 44 -12.19 -3.87 24.39
CA GLU A 44 -11.15 -3.21 25.18
C GLU A 44 -11.12 -1.69 25.00
N LEU A 45 -11.27 -1.20 23.76
CA LEU A 45 -11.03 0.21 23.42
C LEU A 45 -12.30 1.04 23.25
N ALA A 46 -13.48 0.41 23.20
CA ALA A 46 -14.71 1.12 22.93
C ALA A 46 -15.90 0.61 23.75
N SER A 47 -16.04 1.14 24.96
CA SER A 47 -17.24 0.98 25.77
C SER A 47 -18.37 1.88 25.24
N GLY A 48 -19.34 1.31 24.51
CA GLY A 48 -20.57 1.99 24.09
C GLY A 48 -20.95 1.87 22.61
N SER A 49 -22.08 2.46 22.22
CA SER A 49 -22.64 2.42 20.85
C SER A 49 -21.75 3.06 19.77
N ALA A 50 -20.87 3.98 20.14
CA ALA A 50 -19.86 4.57 19.25
C ALA A 50 -18.73 3.58 18.88
N GLY A 51 -18.63 2.43 19.56
CA GLY A 51 -17.52 1.50 19.40
C GLY A 51 -17.53 0.73 18.10
N LEU A 52 -18.69 0.36 17.57
CA LEU A 52 -18.77 -0.40 16.32
C LEU A 52 -18.30 0.44 15.11
N ALA A 53 -18.79 1.67 15.01
CA ALA A 53 -18.36 2.62 13.98
C ALA A 53 -16.85 2.92 14.10
N ALA A 54 -16.35 3.12 15.32
CA ALA A 54 -14.92 3.33 15.54
C ALA A 54 -14.08 2.13 15.09
N MET A 55 -14.54 0.89 15.32
CA MET A 55 -13.84 -0.32 14.87
C MET A 55 -13.83 -0.46 13.34
N GLN A 56 -14.90 -0.09 12.64
CA GLN A 56 -14.89 -0.04 11.17
C GLN A 56 -13.85 0.98 10.68
N TRP A 57 -13.73 2.13 11.36
CA TRP A 57 -12.72 3.14 11.07
C TRP A 57 -11.27 2.67 11.26
N VAL A 58 -11.00 1.68 12.12
CA VAL A 58 -9.66 1.07 12.28
C VAL A 58 -9.20 0.40 10.98
N VAL A 59 -10.12 -0.25 10.25
CA VAL A 59 -9.84 -0.87 8.95
C VAL A 59 -9.86 0.19 7.84
N ASN A 60 -10.90 1.02 7.83
CA ASN A 60 -11.12 2.00 6.76
C ASN A 60 -10.02 3.06 6.69
N ALA A 61 -9.51 3.56 7.83
CA ALA A 61 -8.45 4.57 7.83
C ALA A 61 -7.17 4.06 7.15
N TYR A 62 -6.83 2.79 7.37
CA TYR A 62 -5.70 2.14 6.69
C TYR A 62 -5.94 2.04 5.18
N LEU A 63 -7.09 1.50 4.76
CA LEU A 63 -7.42 1.31 3.34
C LEU A 63 -7.56 2.64 2.60
N LEU A 64 -8.13 3.65 3.24
CA LEU A 64 -8.28 5.00 2.69
C LEU A 64 -6.92 5.65 2.46
N ALA A 65 -6.02 5.59 3.44
CA ALA A 65 -4.66 6.13 3.30
C ALA A 65 -3.86 5.36 2.24
N LEU A 66 -3.94 4.03 2.23
CA LEU A 66 -3.30 3.18 1.23
C LEU A 66 -3.82 3.51 -0.18
N GLY A 67 -5.15 3.46 -0.38
CA GLY A 67 -5.78 3.66 -1.68
C GLY A 67 -5.59 5.06 -2.23
N SER A 68 -5.67 6.10 -1.40
CA SER A 68 -5.48 7.48 -1.84
C SER A 68 -4.03 7.81 -2.20
N LEU A 69 -3.05 7.17 -1.55
CA LEU A 69 -1.65 7.55 -1.69
C LEU A 69 -0.81 6.56 -2.50
N VAL A 70 -1.35 5.41 -2.92
CA VAL A 70 -0.58 4.37 -3.63
C VAL A 70 0.11 4.89 -4.89
N LEU A 71 -0.57 5.72 -5.69
CA LEU A 71 0.01 6.29 -6.91
C LEU A 71 1.08 7.34 -6.60
N ILE A 72 0.88 8.13 -5.55
CA ILE A 72 1.88 9.09 -5.08
C ILE A 72 3.12 8.34 -4.58
N GLY A 73 2.95 7.27 -3.79
CA GLY A 73 4.04 6.47 -3.27
C GLY A 73 4.88 5.83 -4.36
N GLY A 74 4.26 5.30 -5.42
CA GLY A 74 4.96 4.81 -6.60
C GLY A 74 5.77 5.91 -7.30
N ALA A 75 5.16 7.06 -7.58
CA ALA A 75 5.83 8.18 -8.22
C ALA A 75 6.98 8.76 -7.39
N LEU A 76 6.83 8.80 -6.06
CA LEU A 76 7.92 9.16 -5.14
C LEU A 76 9.08 8.17 -5.26
N GLY A 77 8.79 6.87 -5.33
CA GLY A 77 9.78 5.81 -5.48
C GLY A 77 10.59 5.93 -6.78
N ASP A 78 9.91 6.17 -7.89
CA ASP A 78 10.58 6.34 -9.19
C ASP A 78 11.46 7.59 -9.21
N ARG A 79 11.03 8.70 -8.57
CA ARG A 79 11.74 9.98 -8.58
C ARG A 79 12.88 10.10 -7.56
N TYR A 80 12.62 9.75 -6.31
CA TYR A 80 13.59 9.94 -5.21
C TYR A 80 14.45 8.69 -4.94
N GLY A 81 14.17 7.59 -5.63
CA GLY A 81 14.90 6.34 -5.51
C GLY A 81 14.07 5.26 -4.82
N ARG A 82 13.91 4.13 -5.50
CA ARG A 82 12.99 3.06 -5.10
C ARG A 82 13.37 2.45 -3.75
N ARG A 83 14.68 2.26 -3.52
CA ARG A 83 15.21 1.79 -2.23
C ARG A 83 14.87 2.73 -1.08
N ARG A 84 15.04 4.05 -1.28
CA ARG A 84 14.85 5.05 -0.23
C ARG A 84 13.41 5.14 0.20
N ILE A 85 12.49 5.19 -0.78
CA ILE A 85 11.06 5.24 -0.50
C ILE A 85 10.56 3.92 0.07
N PHE A 86 11.07 2.78 -0.39
CA PHE A 86 10.76 1.47 0.20
C PHE A 86 11.16 1.40 1.68
N LEU A 87 12.40 1.80 2.02
CA LEU A 87 12.87 1.84 3.40
C LEU A 87 12.12 2.86 4.27
N ALA A 88 11.80 4.05 3.73
CA ALA A 88 10.98 5.03 4.42
C ALA A 88 9.57 4.51 4.69
N GLY A 89 8.98 3.81 3.72
CA GLY A 89 7.70 3.13 3.86
C GLY A 89 7.72 2.05 4.94
N ILE A 90 8.76 1.21 4.97
CA ILE A 90 8.97 0.20 6.03
C ILE A 90 9.09 0.87 7.40
N ALA A 91 9.94 1.90 7.52
CA ALA A 91 10.14 2.60 8.79
C ALA A 91 8.83 3.23 9.30
N LEU A 92 8.11 3.94 8.43
CA LEU A 92 6.82 4.54 8.78
C LEU A 92 5.79 3.48 9.16
N PHE A 93 5.68 2.41 8.38
CA PHE A 93 4.76 1.30 8.65
C PHE A 93 5.08 0.65 10.00
N THR A 94 6.33 0.34 10.28
CA THR A 94 6.77 -0.32 11.52
C THR A 94 6.55 0.57 12.74
N ILE A 95 6.88 1.86 12.67
CA ILE A 95 6.65 2.82 13.76
C ILE A 95 5.14 2.98 14.00
N ALA A 96 4.35 3.13 12.93
CA ALA A 96 2.90 3.22 13.03
C ALA A 96 2.28 1.94 13.59
N SER A 97 2.83 0.77 13.26
CA SER A 97 2.41 -0.51 13.84
C SER A 97 2.68 -0.55 15.34
N ALA A 98 3.87 -0.12 15.79
CA ALA A 98 4.14 0.01 17.23
C ALA A 98 3.14 0.96 17.91
N ALA A 99 2.81 2.08 17.27
CA ALA A 99 1.80 3.01 17.77
C ALA A 99 0.39 2.38 17.84
N CYS A 100 0.02 1.51 16.89
CA CYS A 100 -1.23 0.75 16.93
C CYS A 100 -1.25 -0.22 18.12
N GLY A 101 -0.15 -0.96 18.34
CA GLY A 101 -0.01 -1.87 19.49
C GLY A 101 -0.03 -1.16 20.84
N LEU A 102 0.38 0.11 20.90
CA LEU A 102 0.38 0.94 22.11
C LEU A 102 -0.86 1.84 22.24
N ALA A 103 -1.79 1.80 21.30
CA ALA A 103 -2.90 2.73 21.26
C ALA A 103 -3.79 2.60 22.53
N PRO A 104 -4.01 3.69 23.29
CA PRO A 104 -4.80 3.63 24.52
C PRO A 104 -6.32 3.69 24.28
N ASN A 105 -6.76 4.13 23.10
CA ASN A 105 -8.16 4.27 22.75
C ASN A 105 -8.37 4.12 21.23
N ALA A 106 -9.63 3.99 20.81
CA ALA A 106 -9.96 3.79 19.40
C ALA A 106 -9.51 4.95 18.49
N ALA A 107 -9.59 6.21 18.95
CA ALA A 107 -9.16 7.36 18.14
C ALA A 107 -7.66 7.35 17.86
N ALA A 108 -6.85 7.06 18.87
CA ALA A 108 -5.40 6.89 18.72
C ALA A 108 -5.07 5.73 17.78
N LEU A 109 -5.80 4.61 17.88
CA LEU A 109 -5.64 3.47 16.99
C LEU A 109 -5.98 3.85 15.53
N ILE A 110 -7.12 4.52 15.28
CA ILE A 110 -7.52 4.97 13.94
C ILE A 110 -6.45 5.89 13.33
N GLY A 111 -5.91 6.85 14.11
CA GLY A 111 -4.85 7.73 13.66
C GLY A 111 -3.56 6.97 13.30
N ALA A 112 -3.15 6.03 14.15
CA ALA A 112 -1.99 5.18 13.90
C ALA A 112 -2.20 4.28 12.66
N ARG A 113 -3.42 3.76 12.45
CA ARG A 113 -3.80 2.99 11.25
C ARG A 113 -3.73 3.81 9.98
N ALA A 114 -4.16 5.07 10.03
CA ALA A 114 -4.02 5.98 8.89
C ALA A 114 -2.53 6.16 8.52
N LEU A 115 -1.66 6.44 9.51
CA LEU A 115 -0.20 6.53 9.30
C LEU A 115 0.40 5.23 8.77
N GLN A 116 -0.08 4.09 9.26
CA GLN A 116 0.35 2.77 8.78
C GLN A 116 -0.05 2.54 7.32
N GLY A 117 -1.23 3.01 6.92
CA GLY A 117 -1.69 3.01 5.52
C GLY A 117 -0.83 3.90 4.62
N VAL A 118 -0.35 5.05 5.11
CA VAL A 118 0.63 5.87 4.38
C VAL A 118 1.93 5.09 4.17
N GLY A 119 2.44 4.41 5.20
CA GLY A 119 3.62 3.55 5.08
C GLY A 119 3.41 2.45 4.02
N ALA A 120 2.25 1.79 4.03
CA ALA A 120 1.86 0.80 3.04
C ALA A 120 1.82 1.35 1.61
N ALA A 121 1.26 2.56 1.42
CA ALA A 121 1.24 3.25 0.13
C ALA A 121 2.63 3.57 -0.42
N LEU A 122 3.64 3.76 0.42
CA LEU A 122 5.02 3.94 -0.02
C LEU A 122 5.70 2.59 -0.34
N LEU A 123 5.48 1.58 0.49
CA LEU A 123 6.23 0.32 0.41
C LEU A 123 5.73 -0.64 -0.69
N VAL A 124 4.40 -0.78 -0.87
CA VAL A 124 3.83 -1.74 -1.82
C VAL A 124 4.14 -1.42 -3.28
N PRO A 125 3.91 -0.20 -3.81
CA PRO A 125 4.26 0.10 -5.19
C PRO A 125 5.78 0.11 -5.40
N SER A 126 6.55 0.57 -4.41
CA SER A 126 8.02 0.53 -4.46
C SER A 126 8.56 -0.90 -4.56
N SER A 127 7.89 -1.88 -3.94
CA SER A 127 8.31 -3.28 -3.99
C SER A 127 8.24 -3.85 -5.40
N LEU A 128 7.14 -3.58 -6.12
CA LEU A 128 6.95 -3.98 -7.51
C LEU A 128 7.91 -3.25 -8.45
N ALA A 129 8.16 -1.96 -8.19
CA ALA A 129 9.12 -1.15 -8.94
C ALA A 129 10.57 -1.66 -8.76
N ILE A 130 10.93 -2.13 -7.56
CA ILE A 130 12.22 -2.79 -7.29
C ILE A 130 12.31 -4.10 -8.09
N ILE A 131 11.28 -4.93 -8.09
CA ILE A 131 11.26 -6.17 -8.90
C ILE A 131 11.49 -5.85 -10.38
N GLY A 132 10.84 -4.81 -10.90
CA GLY A 132 11.04 -4.35 -12.28
C GLY A 132 12.42 -3.78 -12.57
N ALA A 133 13.14 -3.29 -11.56
CA ALA A 133 14.53 -2.81 -11.69
C ALA A 133 15.55 -3.96 -11.64
N VAL A 134 15.30 -4.94 -10.78
CA VAL A 134 16.24 -6.02 -10.48
C VAL A 134 16.14 -7.15 -11.51
N PHE A 135 14.93 -7.46 -11.99
CA PHE A 135 14.68 -8.55 -12.91
C PHE A 135 14.30 -8.06 -14.30
N SER A 136 14.80 -8.74 -15.34
CA SER A 136 14.51 -8.46 -16.74
C SER A 136 13.98 -9.69 -17.48
N GLY A 137 13.30 -9.47 -18.62
CA GLY A 137 12.74 -10.53 -19.46
C GLY A 137 11.82 -11.50 -18.71
N GLU A 138 11.97 -12.80 -18.96
CA GLU A 138 11.16 -13.87 -18.35
C GLU A 138 11.34 -13.94 -16.82
N ALA A 139 12.51 -13.58 -16.30
CA ALA A 139 12.77 -13.59 -14.86
C ALA A 139 11.91 -12.57 -14.11
N ARG A 140 11.57 -11.44 -14.74
CA ARG A 140 10.66 -10.43 -14.17
C ARG A 140 9.26 -10.99 -13.99
N GLY A 141 8.73 -11.68 -15.01
CA GLY A 141 7.43 -12.33 -14.93
C GLY A 141 7.37 -13.37 -13.79
N LYS A 142 8.41 -14.21 -13.67
CA LYS A 142 8.54 -15.19 -12.58
C LYS A 142 8.61 -14.54 -11.20
N ALA A 143 9.34 -13.44 -11.07
CA ALA A 143 9.46 -12.69 -9.83
C ALA A 143 8.13 -12.04 -9.41
N ILE A 144 7.40 -11.41 -10.35
CA ILE A 144 6.06 -10.86 -10.11
C ILE A 144 5.08 -11.98 -9.75
N GLY A 145 5.13 -13.11 -10.44
CA GLY A 145 4.30 -14.28 -10.11
C GLY A 145 4.57 -14.81 -8.71
N THR A 146 5.84 -14.87 -8.30
CA THR A 146 6.24 -15.28 -6.94
C THR A 146 5.75 -14.27 -5.89
N TRP A 147 5.89 -12.97 -6.18
CA TRP A 147 5.38 -11.90 -5.33
C TRP A 147 3.87 -11.97 -5.15
N ALA A 148 3.12 -12.17 -6.24
CA ALA A 148 1.67 -12.31 -6.20
C ALA A 148 1.24 -13.59 -5.46
N ALA A 149 1.92 -14.72 -5.70
CA ALA A 149 1.63 -15.98 -5.03
C ALA A 149 1.82 -15.86 -3.51
N TRP A 150 2.93 -15.27 -3.07
CA TRP A 150 3.15 -15.01 -1.65
C TRP A 150 2.16 -14.02 -1.09
N ALA A 151 1.84 -12.92 -1.79
CA ALA A 151 0.82 -11.98 -1.33
C ALA A 151 -0.53 -12.68 -1.06
N SER A 152 -0.97 -13.57 -1.96
CA SER A 152 -2.20 -14.35 -1.79
C SER A 152 -2.13 -15.34 -0.63
N ILE A 153 -1.03 -16.10 -0.51
CA ILE A 153 -0.82 -17.05 0.62
C ILE A 153 -0.86 -16.28 1.93
N THR A 154 -0.18 -15.15 1.99
CA THR A 154 -0.04 -14.36 3.20
C THR A 154 -1.37 -13.70 3.59
N ALA A 155 -2.13 -13.21 2.61
CA ALA A 155 -3.50 -12.70 2.83
C ALA A 155 -4.44 -13.78 3.38
N ALA A 156 -4.36 -15.01 2.86
CA ALA A 156 -5.16 -16.15 3.31
C ALA A 156 -4.72 -16.70 4.68
N ALA A 157 -3.41 -16.68 4.97
CA ALA A 157 -2.86 -17.08 6.27
C ALA A 157 -3.17 -16.08 7.38
N GLY A 158 -3.41 -14.81 7.01
CA GLY A 158 -3.72 -13.72 7.93
C GLY A 158 -4.80 -14.11 8.95
N PRO A 159 -6.04 -14.41 8.55
CA PRO A 159 -7.11 -14.76 9.49
C PRO A 159 -6.77 -15.86 10.49
N VAL A 160 -6.05 -16.90 10.05
CA VAL A 160 -5.65 -18.04 10.90
C VAL A 160 -4.63 -17.61 11.95
N LEU A 161 -3.56 -16.92 11.52
CA LEU A 161 -2.54 -16.39 12.43
C LEU A 161 -3.13 -15.34 13.37
N GLY A 162 -3.99 -14.46 12.85
CA GLY A 162 -4.68 -13.42 13.59
C GLY A 162 -5.56 -13.98 14.71
N GLY A 163 -6.40 -14.97 14.39
CA GLY A 163 -7.25 -15.64 15.37
C GLY A 163 -6.43 -16.26 16.50
N TRP A 164 -5.39 -17.03 16.14
CA TRP A 164 -4.51 -17.65 17.14
C TRP A 164 -3.79 -16.63 18.04
N LEU A 165 -3.29 -15.52 17.47
CA LEU A 165 -2.64 -14.45 18.26
C LEU A 165 -3.64 -13.76 19.21
N VAL A 166 -4.86 -13.50 18.74
CA VAL A 166 -5.92 -12.85 19.53
C VAL A 166 -6.37 -13.75 20.68
N ASP A 167 -6.53 -15.05 20.43
CA ASP A 167 -7.00 -16.02 21.42
C ASP A 167 -5.95 -16.29 22.49
N GLN A 168 -4.68 -16.42 22.11
CA GLN A 168 -3.62 -16.80 23.06
C GLN A 168 -3.06 -15.62 23.83
N TRP A 169 -2.85 -14.46 23.17
CA TRP A 169 -2.13 -13.32 23.74
C TRP A 169 -3.00 -12.06 23.80
N SER A 170 -3.12 -11.34 22.69
CA SER A 170 -3.86 -10.09 22.58
C SER A 170 -3.90 -9.66 21.12
N TRP A 171 -4.93 -8.91 20.73
CA TRP A 171 -4.97 -8.25 19.43
C TRP A 171 -3.77 -7.31 19.21
N ARG A 172 -3.18 -6.76 20.26
CA ARG A 172 -1.98 -5.90 20.17
C ARG A 172 -0.77 -6.64 19.60
N ALA A 173 -0.67 -7.95 19.84
CA ALA A 173 0.45 -8.75 19.38
C ALA A 173 0.54 -8.79 17.84
N ILE A 174 -0.59 -8.64 17.14
CA ILE A 174 -0.64 -8.54 15.67
C ILE A 174 0.24 -7.38 15.19
N PHE A 175 0.12 -6.23 15.84
CA PHE A 175 0.88 -5.04 15.47
C PHE A 175 2.35 -5.16 15.87
N PHE A 176 2.63 -5.75 17.04
CA PHE A 176 4.01 -5.98 17.47
C PHE A 176 4.76 -7.00 16.59
N LEU A 177 4.07 -7.94 15.96
CA LEU A 177 4.66 -8.90 15.00
C LEU A 177 5.29 -8.18 13.79
N ASN A 178 4.77 -7.01 13.40
CA ASN A 178 5.31 -6.24 12.30
C ASN A 178 6.68 -5.59 12.61
N LEU A 179 7.06 -5.45 13.88
CA LEU A 179 8.35 -4.86 14.26
C LEU A 179 9.53 -5.75 13.86
N PRO A 180 9.61 -7.03 14.27
CA PRO A 180 10.68 -7.90 13.82
C PRO A 180 10.63 -8.13 12.30
N LEU A 181 9.44 -8.27 11.70
CA LEU A 181 9.30 -8.40 10.26
C LEU A 181 9.80 -7.15 9.52
N GLY A 182 9.51 -5.96 10.02
CA GLY A 182 9.99 -4.70 9.46
C GLY A 182 11.49 -4.56 9.55
N ALA A 183 12.08 -4.93 10.70
CA ALA A 183 13.54 -4.92 10.87
C ALA A 183 14.24 -5.89 9.91
N ILE A 184 13.73 -7.12 9.77
CA ILE A 184 14.26 -8.12 8.83
C ILE A 184 14.13 -7.61 7.39
N THR A 185 12.96 -7.06 7.03
CA THR A 185 12.71 -6.53 5.68
C THR A 185 13.63 -5.36 5.36
N ALA A 186 13.81 -4.43 6.30
CA ALA A 186 14.73 -3.31 6.15
C ALA A 186 16.18 -3.77 6.00
N TRP A 187 16.61 -4.77 6.79
CA TRP A 187 17.95 -5.36 6.67
C TRP A 187 18.17 -6.01 5.30
N LEU A 188 17.22 -6.83 4.83
CA LEU A 188 17.28 -7.45 3.50
C LEU A 188 17.32 -6.38 2.39
N ALA A 189 16.49 -5.35 2.51
CA ALA A 189 16.45 -4.25 1.56
C ALA A 189 17.78 -3.48 1.52
N LEU A 190 18.39 -3.21 2.68
CA LEU A 190 19.68 -2.54 2.77
C LEU A 190 20.82 -3.38 2.16
N ALA A 191 20.77 -4.71 2.31
CA ALA A 191 21.79 -5.62 1.81
C ALA A 191 21.72 -5.82 0.29
N ALA A 192 20.51 -5.83 -0.28
CA ALA A 192 20.28 -6.37 -1.62
C ALA A 192 19.65 -5.41 -2.62
N VAL A 193 18.90 -4.39 -2.19
CA VAL A 193 18.21 -3.48 -3.10
C VAL A 193 19.20 -2.41 -3.59
N PRO A 194 19.43 -2.29 -4.91
CA PRO A 194 20.26 -1.21 -5.46
C PRO A 194 19.57 0.14 -5.31
N ASP A 195 20.35 1.22 -5.14
CA ASP A 195 19.82 2.59 -5.19
C ASP A 195 19.49 2.93 -6.65
N SER A 196 18.31 2.48 -7.09
CA SER A 196 17.78 2.72 -8.43
C SER A 196 16.84 3.92 -8.40
N ARG A 197 17.13 4.90 -9.25
CA ARG A 197 16.27 6.05 -9.55
C ARG A 197 15.92 5.99 -11.03
N ASP A 198 14.72 6.39 -11.39
CA ASP A 198 14.40 6.53 -12.80
C ASP A 198 15.15 7.76 -13.34
N SER A 199 16.07 7.53 -14.27
CA SER A 199 16.91 8.59 -14.85
C SER A 199 16.15 9.42 -15.88
N GLU A 200 15.00 8.93 -16.35
CA GLU A 200 14.12 9.62 -17.30
C GLU A 200 12.96 10.36 -16.59
N ALA A 201 12.84 10.23 -15.27
CA ALA A 201 11.79 10.92 -14.52
C ALA A 201 11.93 12.46 -14.60
N PRO A 202 10.82 13.20 -14.83
CA PRO A 202 10.84 14.66 -14.88
C PRO A 202 11.41 15.31 -13.60
N PRO A 203 12.05 16.49 -13.71
CA PRO A 203 12.70 17.14 -12.59
C PRO A 203 11.74 17.67 -11.51
N GLN A 204 10.43 17.73 -11.75
CA GLN A 204 9.41 18.18 -10.80
C GLN A 204 8.24 17.19 -10.73
N LEU A 205 7.73 16.92 -9.52
CA LEU A 205 6.51 16.13 -9.32
C LEU A 205 5.32 17.00 -9.71
N ASP A 206 4.38 16.42 -10.47
CA ASP A 206 3.10 17.03 -10.74
C ASP A 206 2.25 17.03 -9.45
N TRP A 207 2.44 18.04 -8.60
CA TRP A 207 1.69 18.19 -7.35
C TRP A 207 0.19 18.37 -7.57
N LEU A 208 -0.21 18.96 -8.70
CA LEU A 208 -1.61 19.09 -9.07
C LEU A 208 -2.19 17.71 -9.41
N GLY A 209 -1.51 16.94 -10.26
CA GLY A 209 -1.87 15.56 -10.56
C GLY A 209 -1.91 14.68 -9.32
N ALA A 210 -0.91 14.80 -8.44
CA ALA A 210 -0.87 14.09 -7.17
C ALA A 210 -2.07 14.44 -6.28
N GLY A 211 -2.42 15.72 -6.15
CA GLY A 211 -3.58 16.17 -5.38
C GLY A 211 -4.89 15.65 -5.97
N LEU A 212 -5.08 15.74 -7.30
CA LEU A 212 -6.28 15.26 -7.98
C LEU A 212 -6.45 13.76 -7.83
N VAL A 213 -5.38 12.99 -8.00
CA VAL A 213 -5.46 11.53 -7.91
C VAL A 213 -5.66 11.06 -6.48
N ALA A 214 -5.01 11.69 -5.49
CA ALA A 214 -5.22 11.36 -4.10
C ALA A 214 -6.62 11.73 -3.61
N ALA A 215 -7.12 12.90 -4.00
CA ALA A 215 -8.48 13.31 -3.68
C ALA A 215 -9.52 12.42 -4.40
N GLY A 216 -9.27 12.06 -5.66
CA GLY A 216 -10.15 11.20 -6.45
C GLY A 216 -10.23 9.78 -5.91
N LEU A 217 -9.08 9.12 -5.72
CA LEU A 217 -9.02 7.80 -5.11
C LEU A 217 -9.53 7.83 -3.67
N GLY A 218 -9.17 8.85 -2.89
CA GLY A 218 -9.69 9.04 -1.53
C GLY A 218 -11.21 9.16 -1.49
N ALA A 219 -11.81 9.94 -2.39
CA ALA A 219 -13.26 10.08 -2.47
C ALA A 219 -13.95 8.77 -2.90
N LEU A 220 -13.37 8.02 -3.85
CA LEU A 220 -13.89 6.70 -4.23
C LEU A 220 -13.81 5.71 -3.07
N THR A 221 -12.64 5.57 -2.45
CA THR A 221 -12.45 4.67 -1.31
C THR A 221 -13.36 5.05 -0.16
N TRP A 222 -13.51 6.35 0.12
CA TRP A 222 -14.44 6.87 1.12
C TRP A 222 -15.90 6.51 0.81
N GLY A 223 -16.35 6.69 -0.43
CA GLY A 223 -17.69 6.33 -0.88
C GLY A 223 -17.97 4.83 -0.70
N LEU A 224 -17.03 3.98 -1.10
CA LEU A 224 -17.12 2.53 -0.95
C LEU A 224 -17.12 2.10 0.53
N THR A 225 -16.31 2.76 1.36
CA THR A 225 -16.30 2.56 2.81
C THR A 225 -17.64 2.95 3.46
N LEU A 226 -18.31 3.99 2.97
CA LEU A 226 -19.60 4.43 3.51
C LEU A 226 -20.78 3.56 3.10
N ALA A 227 -20.67 2.83 1.98
CA ALA A 227 -21.80 2.09 1.42
C ALA A 227 -22.36 0.99 2.35
N PRO A 228 -21.53 0.19 3.06
CA PRO A 228 -22.03 -0.79 4.03
C PRO A 228 -22.75 -0.17 5.23
N GLU A 229 -22.31 1.01 5.69
CA GLU A 229 -22.89 1.68 6.87
C GLU A 229 -24.17 2.47 6.54
N ARG A 230 -24.16 3.21 5.43
CA ARG A 230 -25.24 4.15 5.05
C ARG A 230 -26.18 3.59 3.98
N GLY A 231 -25.84 2.46 3.38
CA GLY A 231 -26.55 1.87 2.26
C GLY A 231 -26.24 2.56 0.93
N TRP A 232 -26.36 1.79 -0.15
CA TRP A 232 -26.14 2.27 -1.52
C TRP A 232 -27.14 3.35 -1.99
N GLY A 233 -28.26 3.52 -1.30
CA GLY A 233 -29.24 4.58 -1.60
C GLY A 233 -28.87 5.96 -1.05
N ALA A 234 -27.85 6.06 -0.18
CA ALA A 234 -27.50 7.32 0.45
C ALA A 234 -26.84 8.30 -0.53
N ALA A 235 -27.34 9.54 -0.57
CA ALA A 235 -26.77 10.61 -1.40
C ALA A 235 -25.29 10.88 -1.10
N SER A 236 -24.85 10.66 0.14
CA SER A 236 -23.43 10.79 0.52
C SER A 236 -22.52 9.77 -0.17
N VAL A 237 -23.01 8.54 -0.44
CA VAL A 237 -22.24 7.49 -1.11
C VAL A 237 -22.07 7.87 -2.58
N TRP A 238 -23.18 8.14 -3.28
CA TRP A 238 -23.13 8.56 -4.68
C TRP A 238 -22.40 9.88 -4.88
N GLY A 239 -22.53 10.84 -3.95
CA GLY A 239 -21.80 12.09 -3.99
C GLY A 239 -20.29 11.89 -3.91
N ALA A 240 -19.82 11.02 -3.01
CA ALA A 240 -18.40 10.69 -2.90
C ALA A 240 -17.88 9.93 -4.14
N LEU A 241 -18.65 8.97 -4.65
CA LEU A 241 -18.30 8.22 -5.85
C LEU A 241 -18.24 9.12 -7.10
N ALA A 242 -19.24 9.99 -7.29
CA ALA A 242 -19.29 10.94 -8.39
C ALA A 242 -18.15 11.97 -8.29
N ALA A 243 -17.88 12.52 -7.11
CA ALA A 243 -16.76 13.43 -6.90
C ALA A 243 -15.43 12.75 -7.20
N GLY A 244 -15.24 11.50 -6.75
CA GLY A 244 -14.05 10.71 -7.05
C GLY A 244 -13.87 10.48 -8.56
N ALA A 245 -14.93 10.09 -9.26
CA ALA A 245 -14.90 9.90 -10.71
C ALA A 245 -14.56 11.21 -11.46
N VAL A 246 -15.13 12.35 -11.04
CA VAL A 246 -14.84 13.66 -11.62
C VAL A 246 -13.38 14.07 -11.38
N LEU A 247 -12.87 13.88 -10.17
CA LEU A 247 -11.47 14.20 -9.83
C LEU A 247 -10.47 13.32 -10.60
N LEU A 248 -10.79 12.04 -10.78
CA LEU A 248 -9.97 11.14 -11.59
C LEU A 248 -10.03 11.48 -13.08
N ALA A 249 -11.20 11.86 -13.61
CA ALA A 249 -11.31 12.36 -14.98
C ALA A 249 -10.48 13.65 -15.16
N ALA A 250 -10.55 14.57 -14.19
CA ALA A 250 -9.72 15.77 -14.18
C ALA A 250 -8.22 15.44 -14.10
N PHE A 251 -7.83 14.44 -13.31
CA PHE A 251 -6.46 13.92 -13.28
C PHE A 251 -6.02 13.43 -14.66
N VAL A 252 -6.80 12.57 -15.33
CA VAL A 252 -6.48 12.06 -16.66
C VAL A 252 -6.33 13.19 -17.68
N VAL A 253 -7.23 14.18 -17.66
CA VAL A 253 -7.13 15.36 -18.54
C VAL A 253 -5.88 16.20 -18.22
N SER A 254 -5.54 16.36 -16.95
CA SER A 254 -4.32 17.05 -16.52
C SER A 254 -3.07 16.31 -17.00
N GLN A 255 -3.02 14.98 -16.86
CA GLN A 255 -1.93 14.15 -17.35
C GLN A 255 -1.80 14.19 -18.88
N ALA A 256 -2.92 14.26 -19.61
CA ALA A 256 -2.92 14.35 -21.08
C ALA A 256 -2.39 15.68 -21.61
N LYS A 257 -2.49 16.75 -20.82
CA LYS A 257 -2.06 18.12 -21.18
C LYS A 257 -0.74 18.52 -20.52
N GLY A 258 -0.31 17.80 -19.48
CA GLY A 258 0.83 18.12 -18.64
C GLY A 258 2.18 17.83 -19.30
N ARG A 259 3.19 18.63 -18.93
CA ARG A 259 4.58 18.50 -19.43
C ARG A 259 5.41 17.41 -18.72
N ALA A 260 4.93 16.90 -17.58
CA ALA A 260 5.62 15.94 -16.72
C ALA A 260 4.63 14.94 -16.09
N PRO A 261 3.99 14.07 -16.88
CA PRO A 261 2.93 13.22 -16.37
C PRO A 261 3.45 12.12 -15.42
N MET A 262 2.77 11.91 -14.30
CA MET A 262 3.00 10.82 -13.33
C MET A 262 2.68 9.45 -13.90
N MET A 263 1.79 9.37 -14.89
CA MET A 263 1.54 8.16 -15.68
C MET A 263 1.70 8.47 -17.17
N PRO A 264 2.59 7.76 -17.89
CA PRO A 264 2.63 7.85 -19.34
C PRO A 264 1.31 7.29 -19.91
N LEU A 265 0.37 8.17 -20.27
CA LEU A 265 -0.92 7.77 -20.85
C LEU A 265 -0.77 7.01 -22.17
N SER A 266 0.41 7.05 -22.78
CA SER A 266 0.80 6.22 -23.93
C SER A 266 0.78 4.71 -23.62
N LEU A 267 0.89 4.29 -22.35
CA LEU A 267 0.77 2.88 -21.94
C LEU A 267 -0.65 2.32 -22.12
N PHE A 268 -1.69 3.14 -21.88
CA PHE A 268 -3.10 2.75 -22.13
C PHE A 268 -3.45 2.62 -23.61
N ARG A 269 -2.53 3.05 -24.49
CA ARG A 269 -2.64 2.82 -25.93
C ARG A 269 -2.33 1.36 -26.30
N SER A 270 -1.67 0.60 -25.41
CA SER A 270 -1.49 -0.85 -25.54
C SER A 270 -2.75 -1.59 -25.07
N ARG A 271 -3.35 -2.38 -25.97
CA ARG A 271 -4.55 -3.18 -25.68
C ARG A 271 -4.32 -4.20 -24.56
N ASP A 272 -3.09 -4.72 -24.45
CA ASP A 272 -2.71 -5.69 -23.42
C ASP A 272 -2.63 -5.02 -22.03
N PHE A 273 -2.13 -3.78 -21.97
CA PHE A 273 -2.05 -3.01 -20.73
C PHE A 273 -3.44 -2.56 -20.25
N THR A 274 -4.32 -2.17 -21.17
CA THR A 274 -5.71 -1.81 -20.86
C THR A 274 -6.53 -3.04 -20.49
N GLY A 275 -6.32 -4.17 -21.17
CA GLY A 275 -6.98 -5.44 -20.84
C GLY A 275 -6.59 -5.96 -19.45
N ALA A 276 -5.30 -5.92 -19.09
CA ALA A 276 -4.83 -6.34 -17.78
C ALA A 276 -5.39 -5.48 -16.63
N ASN A 277 -5.45 -4.15 -16.81
CA ASN A 277 -6.03 -3.24 -15.80
C ASN A 277 -7.56 -3.31 -15.70
N LEU A 278 -8.28 -3.74 -16.75
CA LEU A 278 -9.74 -3.90 -16.69
C LEU A 278 -10.17 -5.19 -15.98
N VAL A 279 -9.29 -6.19 -15.94
CA VAL A 279 -9.56 -7.51 -15.35
C VAL A 279 -9.11 -7.60 -13.89
N THR A 280 -8.20 -6.73 -13.45
CA THR A 280 -7.65 -6.69 -12.09
C THR A 280 -8.35 -5.62 -11.26
#